data_AF-A0A7V5RZI1-F1
#
_entry.id   AF-A0A7V5RZI1-F1
#
_cell.length_a   1.000
_cell.length_b   1.000
_cell.length_c   1.000
_cell.angle_alpha   90.00
_cell.angle_beta   90.00
_cell.angle_gamma   90.00
#
_symmetry.space_group_name_H-M   'P 1'
#
loop_
_entity.id
_entity.type
_entity.pdbx_description
1 polymer ?
#
loop_
_entity_poly.entity_id
_entity_poly.type
_entity_poly.pdbx_seq_one_letter_code
_entity_poly.pdbx_strand_id
1 'polypeptide(L)'
;MLSTSADARATDDDADAVAPSLPGTEPIEAAHLPLAHLLEDLQIPGQVQNTYIVAATRQGLVLIDQHIAHERVLYEQLCRERGRRPIPKQHLFTPETLQLSRHDALLLQEKLPELQATGFELEPFG
;
A
#
# COMPACT_ATOMS: atom_id res chain seq x y z
N MET A 1 29.52 32.25 -46.27
CA MET A 1 29.46 33.41 -45.36
C MET A 1 28.20 33.27 -44.53
N LEU A 2 28.37 33.17 -43.19
CA LEU A 2 27.49 33.62 -42.09
C LEU A 2 25.99 33.29 -42.20
N SER A 3 25.27 32.71 -41.23
CA SER A 3 25.50 32.46 -39.82
C SER A 3 24.25 31.76 -39.25
N THR A 4 24.37 31.28 -38.00
CA THR A 4 23.32 31.01 -36.99
C THR A 4 22.60 29.66 -37.06
N SER A 5 22.17 29.04 -35.96
CA SER A 5 22.54 29.05 -34.54
C SER A 5 21.53 28.11 -33.86
N ALA A 6 21.99 27.33 -32.88
CA ALA A 6 21.20 26.66 -31.85
C ALA A 6 20.16 25.62 -32.31
N ASP A 7 20.40 24.37 -31.93
CA ASP A 7 19.26 23.52 -31.56
C ASP A 7 19.56 22.74 -30.27
N ALA A 8 18.49 22.53 -29.53
CA ALA A 8 18.43 22.65 -28.08
C ALA A 8 19.02 21.45 -27.31
N ARG A 9 19.64 21.77 -26.18
CA ARG A 9 19.76 20.85 -25.05
C ARG A 9 18.35 20.51 -24.55
N ALA A 10 17.87 19.31 -24.86
CA ALA A 10 16.76 18.71 -24.13
C ALA A 10 17.27 18.38 -22.72
N THR A 11 16.88 19.23 -21.77
CA THR A 11 16.86 18.90 -20.35
C THR A 11 15.65 18.01 -20.16
N ASP A 12 15.88 16.72 -20.02
CA ASP A 12 14.86 15.77 -19.56
C ASP A 12 15.02 15.68 -18.04
N ASP A 13 14.61 16.79 -17.40
CA ASP A 13 14.48 16.96 -15.97
C ASP A 13 13.00 17.26 -15.76
N ASP A 14 12.22 16.23 -15.41
CA ASP A 14 10.94 16.31 -14.70
C ASP A 14 10.10 15.05 -14.91
N ALA A 15 10.37 14.01 -14.12
CA ALA A 15 9.34 13.06 -13.72
C ALA A 15 9.71 12.32 -12.42
N ASP A 16 10.41 12.98 -11.50
CA ASP A 16 10.49 12.49 -10.13
C ASP A 16 9.23 13.00 -9.41
N ALA A 17 8.11 12.32 -9.68
CA ALA A 17 6.88 12.51 -8.93
C ALA A 17 7.16 12.05 -7.49
N VAL A 18 7.62 12.99 -6.67
CA VAL A 18 7.84 12.80 -5.23
C VAL A 18 6.50 12.41 -4.62
N ALA A 19 6.31 11.10 -4.47
CA ALA A 19 5.16 10.56 -3.77
C ALA A 19 5.18 11.13 -2.35
N PRO A 20 4.04 11.55 -1.79
CA PRO A 20 3.99 12.09 -0.44
C PRO A 20 4.63 11.09 0.53
N SER A 21 5.60 11.56 1.30
CA SER A 21 6.25 10.79 2.35
C SER A 21 5.30 10.72 3.55
N LEU A 22 4.61 9.59 3.70
CA LEU A 22 3.90 9.31 4.93
C LEU A 22 4.93 9.10 6.04
N PRO A 23 4.81 9.75 7.21
CA PRO A 23 5.72 9.52 8.32
C PRO A 23 5.65 8.04 8.75
N GLY A 24 6.80 7.34 8.78
CA GLY A 24 6.90 5.94 9.18
C GLY A 24 7.02 4.90 8.05
N THR A 25 7.24 5.32 6.79
CA THR A 25 7.40 4.41 5.63
C THR A 25 8.79 3.85 5.40
N GLU A 26 9.75 4.09 6.31
CA GLU A 26 11.03 3.38 6.22
C GLU A 26 10.77 1.87 6.39
N PRO A 27 11.22 1.02 5.47
CA PRO A 27 11.16 -0.42 5.66
C PRO A 27 11.81 -0.75 7.00
N ILE A 28 11.09 -1.41 7.90
CA ILE A 28 11.71 -1.94 9.12
C ILE A 28 12.71 -3.00 8.64
N GLU A 29 14.00 -2.67 8.65
CA GLU A 29 15.05 -3.63 8.37
C GLU A 29 14.89 -4.80 9.33
N ALA A 30 14.83 -6.01 8.78
CA ALA A 30 14.61 -7.27 9.52
C ALA A 30 15.64 -7.50 10.66
N ALA A 31 16.72 -6.72 10.70
CA ALA A 31 17.78 -6.76 11.69
C ALA A 31 17.33 -6.48 13.14
N HIS A 32 16.13 -5.92 13.36
CA HIS A 32 15.61 -5.66 14.71
C HIS A 32 14.20 -6.24 14.95
N LEU A 33 14.03 -7.54 14.70
CA LEU A 33 12.89 -8.30 15.22
C LEU A 33 13.30 -9.03 16.51
N PRO A 34 13.21 -8.39 17.69
CA PRO A 34 13.69 -8.95 18.97
C PRO A 34 12.99 -10.25 19.39
N LEU A 35 11.91 -10.64 18.71
CA LEU A 35 11.15 -11.86 18.98
C LEU A 35 11.18 -12.90 17.84
N ALA A 36 11.93 -12.70 16.75
CA ALA A 36 11.91 -13.62 15.60
C ALA A 36 12.22 -15.07 15.99
N HIS A 37 13.18 -15.28 16.90
CA HIS A 37 13.54 -16.59 17.43
C HIS A 37 12.39 -17.32 18.16
N LEU A 38 11.37 -16.60 18.66
CA LEU A 38 10.24 -17.22 19.35
C LEU A 38 9.34 -17.95 18.37
N LEU A 39 9.42 -17.63 17.08
CA LEU A 39 8.59 -18.17 16.00
C LEU A 39 9.23 -19.39 15.32
N GLU A 40 10.36 -19.89 15.83
CA GLU A 40 11.00 -21.10 15.33
C GLU A 40 10.14 -22.35 15.59
N ASP A 41 10.02 -23.19 14.56
CA ASP A 41 9.20 -24.42 14.58
C ASP A 41 7.73 -24.17 15.00
N LEU A 42 7.14 -23.07 14.52
CA LEU A 42 5.76 -22.70 14.78
C LEU A 42 4.76 -23.78 14.34
N GLN A 43 3.96 -24.27 15.27
CA GLN A 43 2.79 -25.11 15.02
C GLN A 43 1.54 -24.34 15.42
N ILE A 44 0.52 -24.31 14.57
CA ILE A 44 -0.70 -23.53 14.80
C ILE A 44 -1.85 -24.50 15.15
N PRO A 45 -2.06 -24.83 16.43
CA PRO A 45 -3.15 -25.71 16.85
C PRO A 45 -4.54 -25.11 16.62
N GLY A 46 -4.69 -23.79 16.56
CA GLY A 46 -5.98 -23.16 16.30
C GLY A 46 -6.03 -21.66 16.59
N GLN A 47 -7.25 -21.17 16.81
CA GLN A 47 -7.55 -19.77 17.08
C GLN A 47 -8.51 -19.63 18.26
N VAL A 48 -8.50 -18.48 18.92
CA VAL A 48 -9.42 -18.13 20.01
C VAL A 48 -10.21 -16.89 19.64
N GLN A 49 -11.55 -17.00 19.73
CA GLN A 49 -12.51 -15.91 19.54
C GLN A 49 -12.28 -15.08 18.26
N ASN A 50 -11.76 -15.69 17.20
CA ASN A 50 -11.39 -15.02 15.94
C ASN A 50 -10.54 -13.74 16.14
N THR A 51 -9.75 -13.70 17.21
CA THR A 51 -8.92 -12.54 17.57
C THR A 51 -7.46 -12.95 17.69
N TYR A 52 -7.19 -14.12 18.29
CA TYR A 52 -5.84 -14.60 18.51
C TYR A 52 -5.58 -15.91 17.78
N ILE A 53 -4.45 -15.97 17.08
CA ILE A 53 -3.85 -17.22 16.63
C ILE A 53 -3.04 -17.79 17.80
N VAL A 54 -3.33 -19.04 18.14
CA VAL A 54 -2.58 -19.78 19.15
C VAL A 54 -1.49 -20.57 18.42
N ALA A 55 -0.23 -20.37 18.81
CA ALA A 55 0.89 -21.06 18.23
C ALA A 55 1.80 -21.69 19.29
N ALA A 56 2.17 -22.95 19.09
CA ALA A 56 3.17 -23.65 19.89
C ALA A 56 4.52 -23.61 19.16
N THR A 57 5.59 -23.37 19.90
CA THR A 57 6.97 -23.26 19.38
C THR A 57 7.90 -24.05 20.28
N ARG A 58 9.17 -24.23 19.90
CA ARG A 58 10.15 -24.93 20.76
C ARG A 58 10.34 -24.27 22.12
N GLN A 59 10.03 -22.97 22.21
CA GLN A 59 10.28 -22.16 23.41
C GLN A 59 9.01 -21.97 24.26
N GLY A 60 7.83 -22.37 23.77
CA GLY A 60 6.58 -22.33 24.52
C GLY A 60 5.36 -22.01 23.67
N LEU A 61 4.44 -21.23 24.25
CA LEU A 61 3.21 -20.80 23.61
C LEU A 61 3.31 -19.32 23.22
N VAL A 62 2.93 -19.01 21.99
CA VAL A 62 2.82 -17.65 21.46
C VAL A 62 1.36 -17.38 21.11
N LEU A 63 0.86 -16.23 21.55
CA LEU A 63 -0.44 -15.69 21.13
C LEU A 63 -0.18 -14.53 20.18
N ILE A 64 -0.76 -14.61 18.98
CA ILE A 64 -0.58 -13.61 17.94
C ILE A 64 -1.93 -12.93 17.72
N ASP A 65 -1.98 -11.61 17.84
CA ASP A 65 -3.15 -10.84 17.44
C ASP A 65 -3.31 -10.91 15.91
N GLN A 66 -4.40 -11.52 15.45
CA GLN A 66 -4.64 -11.75 14.04
C GLN A 66 -4.84 -10.45 13.26
N HIS A 67 -5.49 -9.46 13.86
CA HIS A 67 -5.80 -8.19 13.18
C HIS A 67 -4.51 -7.43 12.92
N ILE A 68 -3.69 -7.27 13.96
CA ILE A 68 -2.43 -6.54 13.86
C ILE A 68 -1.43 -7.30 12.97
N ALA A 69 -1.37 -8.62 13.06
CA ALA A 69 -0.52 -9.42 12.18
C ALA A 69 -0.93 -9.28 10.71
N HIS A 70 -2.24 -9.32 10.42
CA HIS A 70 -2.76 -9.17 9.07
C HIS A 70 -2.43 -7.79 8.50
N GLU A 71 -2.73 -6.74 9.24
CA GLU A 71 -2.44 -5.35 8.83
C GLU A 71 -0.93 -5.14 8.60
N ARG A 72 -0.10 -5.72 9.47
CA ARG A 72 1.36 -5.63 9.33
C ARG A 72 1.86 -6.30 8.04
N VAL A 73 1.36 -7.50 7.73
CA VAL A 73 1.73 -8.22 6.51
C VAL A 73 1.27 -7.45 5.28
N LEU A 74 0.04 -6.93 5.25
CA LEU A 74 -0.47 -6.12 4.15
C LEU A 74 0.36 -4.85 3.95
N TYR A 75 0.66 -4.13 5.03
CA TYR A 75 1.48 -2.92 4.97
C TYR A 75 2.86 -3.19 4.37
N GLU A 76 3.55 -4.24 4.86
CA GLU A 76 4.87 -4.60 4.34
C GLU A 76 4.82 -5.02 2.87
N GLN A 77 3.77 -5.74 2.44
CA GLN A 77 3.56 -6.07 1.04
C GLN A 77 3.39 -4.81 0.19
N LEU A 78 2.48 -3.90 0.59
CA LEU A 78 2.24 -2.63 -0.10
C LEU A 78 3.51 -1.77 -0.17
N CYS A 79 4.29 -1.67 0.91
CA CYS A 79 5.56 -0.95 0.92
C CYS A 79 6.60 -1.59 -0.01
N ARG A 80 6.68 -2.93 -0.09
CA ARG A 80 7.61 -3.63 -0.99
C ARG A 80 7.25 -3.49 -2.46
N GLU A 81 5.96 -3.34 -2.77
CA GLU A 81 5.46 -3.18 -4.14
C GLU A 81 5.41 -1.72 -4.61
N ARG A 82 5.45 -0.77 -3.67
CA ARG A 82 5.48 0.67 -3.95
C ARG A 82 6.59 1.01 -4.95
N GLY A 83 6.20 1.59 -6.09
CA GLY A 83 7.12 2.01 -7.16
C GLY A 83 7.70 0.86 -8.02
N ARG A 84 7.41 -0.41 -7.72
CA ARG A 84 7.92 -1.57 -8.48
C ARG A 84 6.92 -2.15 -9.46
N ARG A 85 5.62 -2.09 -9.14
CA ARG A 85 4.53 -2.61 -9.99
C ARG A 85 3.32 -1.68 -9.90
N PRO A 86 2.47 -1.64 -10.95
CA PRO A 86 1.15 -1.03 -10.85
C PRO A 86 0.39 -1.68 -9.68
N ILE A 87 -0.33 -0.87 -8.90
CA ILE A 87 -1.13 -1.38 -7.78
C ILE A 87 -2.17 -2.36 -8.33
N PRO A 88 -2.30 -3.57 -7.75
CA PRO A 88 -3.27 -4.55 -8.20
C PRO A 88 -4.69 -3.98 -8.10
N LYS A 89 -5.48 -4.16 -9.16
CA LYS A 89 -6.88 -3.72 -9.23
C LYS A 89 -7.77 -4.95 -9.38
N GLN A 90 -8.88 -4.93 -8.66
CA GLN A 90 -9.95 -5.92 -8.82
C GLN A 90 -11.24 -5.16 -9.10
N HIS A 91 -11.80 -5.36 -10.29
CA HIS A 91 -13.13 -4.84 -10.57
C HIS A 91 -14.17 -5.60 -9.75
N LEU A 92 -15.16 -4.87 -9.26
CA LEU A 92 -16.32 -5.47 -8.63
C LEU A 92 -17.13 -6.21 -9.69
N PHE A 93 -17.69 -7.37 -9.33
CA PHE A 93 -18.60 -8.10 -10.21
C PHE A 93 -19.84 -7.26 -10.57
N THR A 94 -20.27 -6.41 -9.63
CA THR A 94 -21.33 -5.43 -9.84
C THR A 94 -20.80 -4.08 -9.33
N PRO A 95 -20.74 -3.04 -10.18
CA PRO A 95 -20.33 -1.71 -9.74
C PRO A 95 -21.28 -1.17 -8.65
N GLU A 96 -20.71 -0.55 -7.63
CA GLU A 96 -21.46 0.07 -6.54
C GLU A 96 -21.64 1.57 -6.79
N THR A 97 -22.85 2.08 -6.57
CA THR A 97 -23.15 3.51 -6.76
C THR A 97 -22.96 4.27 -5.44
N LEU A 98 -22.16 5.33 -5.47
CA LEU A 98 -21.96 6.22 -4.34
C LEU A 98 -22.84 7.47 -4.47
N GLN A 99 -23.69 7.71 -3.47
CA GLN A 99 -24.46 8.96 -3.37
C GLN A 99 -23.67 9.98 -2.56
N LEU A 100 -23.29 11.08 -3.20
CA LEU A 100 -22.49 12.14 -2.59
C LEU A 100 -23.24 13.47 -2.64
N SER A 101 -22.95 14.34 -1.67
CA SER A 101 -23.38 15.73 -1.77
C SER A 101 -22.66 16.41 -2.95
N ARG A 102 -23.21 17.50 -3.48
CA ARG A 102 -22.57 18.26 -4.57
C ARG A 102 -21.15 18.69 -4.21
N HIS A 103 -20.93 19.08 -2.95
CA HIS A 103 -19.63 19.50 -2.46
C HIS A 103 -18.63 18.33 -2.48
N ASP A 104 -19.03 17.16 -1.97
CA ASP A 104 -18.13 16.00 -1.89
C ASP A 104 -17.84 15.40 -3.26
N ALA A 105 -18.79 15.45 -4.20
CA ALA A 105 -18.57 15.02 -5.57
C ALA A 105 -17.51 15.88 -6.28
N LEU A 106 -17.52 17.21 -6.06
CA LEU A 106 -16.50 18.11 -6.60
C LEU A 106 -15.12 17.82 -5.98
N LEU A 107 -15.06 17.66 -4.65
CA LEU A 107 -13.82 17.32 -3.95
C LEU A 107 -13.25 15.97 -4.43
N LEU A 108 -14.12 14.97 -4.59
CA LEU A 108 -13.73 13.66 -5.11
C LEU A 108 -13.20 13.75 -6.55
N GLN A 109 -13.82 14.59 -7.38
CA GLN A 109 -13.38 14.79 -8.76
C GLN A 109 -11.98 15.39 -8.84
N GLU A 110 -11.65 16.33 -7.96
CA GLU A 110 -10.29 16.88 -7.83
C GLU A 110 -9.26 15.83 -7.38
N LYS A 111 -9.70 14.87 -6.55
CA LYS A 111 -8.85 13.80 -5.98
C LYS A 111 -8.87 12.48 -6.76
N LEU A 112 -9.64 12.40 -7.84
CA LEU A 112 -9.80 11.18 -8.63
C LEU A 112 -8.46 10.62 -9.15
N PRO A 113 -7.50 11.45 -9.63
CA PRO A 113 -6.20 10.93 -10.07
C PRO A 113 -5.40 10.25 -8.94
N GLU A 114 -5.45 10.81 -7.72
CA GLU A 114 -4.77 10.24 -6.55
C GLU A 114 -5.42 8.89 -6.17
N LEU A 115 -6.75 8.81 -6.18
CA LEU A 115 -7.48 7.57 -5.95
C LEU A 115 -7.17 6.50 -7.00
N GLN A 116 -7.09 6.88 -8.28
CA GLN A 116 -6.71 5.99 -9.38
C GLN A 116 -5.30 5.43 -9.24
N ALA A 117 -4.37 6.26 -8.76
CA ALA A 117 -3.01 5.83 -8.44
C ALA A 117 -2.97 4.81 -7.28
N THR A 118 -3.96 4.84 -6.38
CA THR A 118 -4.12 3.87 -5.27
C THR A 118 -4.88 2.59 -5.65
N GLY A 119 -5.30 2.43 -6.92
CA GLY A 119 -5.97 1.23 -7.40
C GLY A 119 -7.50 1.31 -7.47
N PHE A 120 -8.11 2.42 -7.05
CA PHE A 120 -9.55 2.63 -7.13
C PHE A 120 -9.98 3.20 -8.49
N GLU A 121 -11.14 2.79 -8.94
CA GLU A 121 -11.74 3.29 -10.18
C GLU A 121 -13.16 3.73 -9.90
N LEU A 122 -13.43 4.99 -10.21
CA LEU A 122 -14.73 5.60 -10.05
C LEU A 122 -15.04 6.38 -11.33
N GLU A 123 -16.30 6.30 -11.75
CA GLU A 123 -16.81 7.05 -12.89
C GLU A 123 -17.91 8.00 -12.42
N PRO A 124 -17.92 9.26 -12.87
CA PRO A 124 -19.03 10.16 -12.59
C PRO A 124 -20.32 9.60 -13.20
N PHE A 125 -21.37 9.57 -12.41
CA PHE A 125 -22.70 9.10 -12.83
C PHE A 125 -23.77 10.07 -12.36
N GLY A 126 -24.48 10.68 -13.32
CA GLY A 126 -25.52 11.70 -13.07
C GLY A 126 -25.44 12.90 -14.00
#